data_AF-A0A1Y4SUK0-F1
#
_entry.id   AF-A0A1Y4SUK0-F1
#
_cell.length_a   1.000
_cell.length_b   1.000
_cell.length_c   1.000
_cell.angle_alpha   90.00
_cell.angle_beta   90.00
_cell.angle_gamma   90.00
#
_symmetry.space_group_name_H-M   'P 1'
#
loop_
_entity.id
_entity.type
_entity.pdbx_description
1 polymer ?
#
loop_
_entity_poly.entity_id
_entity_poly.type
_entity_poly.pdbx_seq_one_letter_code
_entity_poly.pdbx_strand_id
1 'polypeptide(L)'
;MSKRKVVIVSAALISVVLISLVFYFTLRTPIIGIIKGAENEIIEIDGITYIVDDLAENGANSYSSADRGNFIGVVSNGDITMRVYTVNGDSNGDFIYALWDWEGNFYVRKD
;
A
#
# COMPACT_ATOMS: atom_id res chain seq x y z
N MET A 1 31.34 34.28 18.41
CA MET A 1 30.73 33.03 18.93
C MET A 1 31.87 32.07 19.30
N SER A 2 31.86 31.43 20.48
CA SER A 2 32.99 30.55 20.86
C SER A 2 33.01 29.27 20.03
N LYS A 3 34.20 28.71 19.75
CA LYS A 3 34.36 27.48 18.93
C LYS A 3 33.46 26.34 19.42
N ARG A 4 33.24 26.22 20.74
CA ARG A 4 32.31 25.23 21.34
C ARG A 4 30.85 25.47 20.96
N LYS A 5 30.40 26.73 20.95
CA LYS A 5 29.04 27.09 20.53
C LYS A 5 28.80 26.81 19.04
N VAL A 6 29.82 27.03 18.21
CA VAL A 6 29.76 26.67 16.77
C VAL A 6 29.59 25.17 16.59
N VAL A 7 30.43 24.35 17.24
CA VAL A 7 30.36 22.87 17.13
C VAL A 7 29.01 22.32 17.59
N ILE A 8 28.47 22.81 18.72
CA ILE A 8 27.16 22.37 19.23
C ILE A 8 26.03 22.70 18.25
N VAL A 9 26.02 23.92 17.72
CA VAL A 9 24.99 24.35 16.75
C VAL A 9 25.09 23.52 15.46
N SER A 10 26.29 23.28 14.96
CA SER A 10 26.50 22.43 13.78
C SER A 10 26.02 21.00 14.00
N ALA A 11 26.33 20.39 15.15
CA ALA A 11 25.90 19.02 15.48
C ALA A 11 24.37 18.92 15.63
N ALA A 12 23.73 19.92 16.23
CA ALA A 12 22.27 19.98 16.34
C ALA A 12 21.61 20.08 14.96
N LEU A 13 22.16 20.91 14.07
CA LEU A 13 21.63 21.11 12.72
C LEU A 13 21.73 19.83 11.88
N ILE A 14 22.86 19.12 11.97
CA ILE A 14 23.04 17.81 11.32
C ILE A 14 22.02 16.79 11.86
N SER A 15 21.79 16.77 13.17
CA SER A 15 20.83 15.85 13.79
C SER A 15 19.40 16.11 13.31
N VAL A 16 19.00 17.37 13.19
CA VAL A 16 17.68 17.74 12.66
C VAL A 16 17.53 17.27 11.21
N VAL A 17 18.54 17.50 10.37
CA VAL A 17 18.52 17.05 8.96
C VAL A 17 18.39 15.53 8.87
N LEU A 18 19.14 14.78 9.69
CA LEU A 18 19.06 13.32 9.72
C LEU A 18 17.68 12.82 10.16
N ILE A 19 17.08 13.43 11.20
CA ILE A 19 15.74 13.07 11.67
C ILE A 19 14.69 13.36 10.59
N SER A 20 14.76 14.53 9.95
CA SER A 20 13.86 14.88 8.84
C SER A 20 14.02 13.93 7.66
N LEU A 21 15.24 13.48 7.37
CA LEU A 21 15.51 12.51 6.30
C LEU A 21 14.88 11.14 6.62
N VAL A 22 15.06 10.65 7.85
CA VAL A 22 14.44 9.40 8.30
C VAL A 22 12.92 9.49 8.23
N PHE A 23 12.33 10.57 8.72
CA PHE A 23 10.89 10.83 8.61
C PHE A 23 10.40 10.88 7.16
N TYR A 24 11.16 11.51 6.27
CA TYR A 24 10.82 11.59 4.86
C TYR A 24 10.79 10.20 4.20
N PHE A 25 11.71 9.30 4.58
CA PHE A 25 11.73 7.94 4.06
C PHE A 25 10.67 7.03 4.69
N THR A 26 10.35 7.19 5.97
CA THR A 26 9.33 6.35 6.66
C THR A 26 7.89 6.75 6.33
N LEU A 27 7.64 8.00 5.92
CA LEU A 27 6.30 8.46 5.54
C LEU A 27 5.89 8.09 4.11
N ARG A 28 6.81 7.55 3.29
CA ARG A 28 6.41 7.02 1.98
C ARG A 28 5.65 5.72 2.21
N THR A 29 4.37 5.71 1.86
CA THR A 29 3.60 4.46 1.79
C THR A 29 4.32 3.51 0.83
N PRO A 30 4.76 2.33 1.30
CA PRO A 30 5.53 1.43 0.47
C PRO A 30 4.69 0.97 -0.72
N ILE A 31 5.26 1.08 -1.92
CA ILE A 31 4.71 0.41 -3.10
C ILE A 31 5.06 -1.06 -2.93
N ILE A 32 4.04 -1.87 -2.67
CA ILE A 32 4.15 -3.31 -2.39
C ILE A 32 3.91 -4.18 -3.64
N GLY A 33 3.52 -3.56 -4.75
CA GLY A 33 3.21 -4.30 -5.97
C GLY A 33 2.84 -3.42 -7.15
N ILE A 34 2.45 -4.07 -8.23
CA ILE A 34 2.17 -3.44 -9.52
C ILE A 34 0.76 -3.74 -10.00
N ILE A 35 0.17 -2.78 -10.70
CA ILE A 35 -1.13 -2.92 -11.37
C ILE A 35 -0.87 -3.32 -12.82
N LYS A 36 -1.66 -4.25 -13.35
CA LYS A 36 -1.62 -4.75 -14.73
C LYS A 36 -3.05 -4.87 -15.29
N GLY A 37 -3.15 -5.12 -16.59
CA GLY A 37 -4.43 -5.24 -17.30
C GLY A 37 -4.89 -3.91 -17.90
N ALA A 38 -5.86 -3.98 -18.81
CA ALA A 38 -6.41 -2.80 -19.48
C ALA A 38 -7.27 -1.95 -18.53
N GLU A 39 -8.01 -2.62 -17.63
CA GLU A 39 -8.93 -1.98 -16.68
C GLU A 39 -8.50 -2.20 -15.23
N ASN A 40 -7.19 -2.34 -14.99
CA ASN A 40 -6.62 -2.58 -13.65
C ASN A 40 -7.09 -3.90 -13.01
N GLU A 41 -7.40 -4.88 -13.84
CA GLU A 41 -7.97 -6.18 -13.47
C GLU A 41 -6.97 -7.07 -12.72
N ILE A 42 -5.67 -6.75 -12.77
CA ILE A 42 -4.63 -7.61 -12.23
C ILE A 42 -3.73 -6.82 -11.29
N ILE A 43 -3.50 -7.37 -10.10
CA ILE A 43 -2.56 -6.86 -9.10
C ILE A 43 -1.50 -7.93 -8.84
N GLU A 44 -0.23 -7.57 -8.86
CA GLU A 44 0.86 -8.47 -8.48
C GLU A 44 1.62 -7.91 -7.27
N ILE A 45 1.65 -8.68 -6.19
CA ILE A 45 2.33 -8.35 -4.92
C ILE A 45 3.25 -9.50 -4.58
N ASP A 46 4.55 -9.24 -4.41
CA ASP A 46 5.58 -10.25 -4.09
C ASP A 46 5.55 -11.51 -4.98
N GLY A 47 5.21 -11.34 -6.27
CA GLY A 47 5.11 -12.45 -7.24
C GLY A 47 3.80 -13.25 -7.17
N ILE A 48 2.89 -12.90 -6.26
CA ILE A 48 1.53 -13.46 -6.18
C ILE A 48 0.62 -12.62 -7.07
N THR A 49 -0.11 -13.28 -7.96
CA THR A 49 -1.06 -12.63 -8.86
C THR A 49 -2.45 -12.66 -8.24
N TYR A 50 -3.11 -11.51 -8.23
CA TYR A 50 -4.49 -11.32 -7.83
C TYR A 50 -5.27 -10.78 -9.03
N ILE A 51 -6.43 -11.35 -9.32
CA ILE A 51 -7.31 -10.93 -10.42
C ILE A 51 -8.62 -10.41 -9.84
N VAL A 52 -9.15 -9.35 -10.44
CA VAL A 52 -10.45 -8.77 -10.06
C VAL A 52 -11.50 -9.86 -10.05
N ASP A 53 -12.26 -9.93 -8.96
CA ASP A 53 -13.29 -10.92 -8.80
C ASP A 53 -14.64 -10.33 -9.19
N ASP A 54 -15.00 -10.45 -10.47
CA ASP A 54 -16.32 -10.07 -10.99
C ASP A 54 -17.48 -10.85 -10.33
N LEU A 55 -17.19 -11.96 -9.65
CA LEU A 55 -18.16 -12.76 -8.91
C LEU A 55 -18.35 -12.28 -7.46
N ALA A 56 -17.50 -11.38 -6.96
CA ALA A 56 -17.71 -10.70 -5.68
C ALA A 56 -18.95 -9.78 -5.74
N GLU A 57 -19.21 -9.14 -6.89
CA GLU A 57 -20.46 -8.40 -7.10
C GLU A 57 -21.69 -9.32 -7.23
N ASN A 58 -21.51 -10.57 -7.68
CA ASN A 58 -22.59 -11.52 -7.96
C ASN A 58 -22.82 -12.57 -6.84
N GLY A 59 -22.21 -12.38 -5.66
CA GLY A 59 -22.50 -13.18 -4.46
C GLY A 59 -21.82 -14.56 -4.40
N ALA A 60 -20.79 -14.82 -5.23
CA ALA A 60 -19.96 -16.02 -5.06
C ALA A 60 -18.95 -15.85 -3.91
N ASN A 61 -18.56 -14.61 -3.61
CA ASN A 61 -17.78 -14.28 -2.43
C ASN A 61 -18.70 -13.64 -1.38
N SER A 62 -18.62 -14.13 -0.14
CA SER A 62 -19.45 -13.62 0.96
C SER A 62 -18.92 -12.31 1.57
N TYR A 63 -17.95 -11.66 0.94
CA TYR A 63 -17.31 -10.46 1.44
C TYR A 63 -17.90 -9.19 0.83
N SER A 64 -18.01 -8.16 1.65
CA SER A 64 -18.49 -6.83 1.33
C SER A 64 -17.43 -5.78 1.67
N SER A 65 -17.59 -4.54 1.22
CA SER A 65 -16.66 -3.45 1.58
C SER A 65 -16.52 -3.23 3.10
N ALA A 66 -17.48 -3.70 3.91
CA ALA A 66 -17.40 -3.68 5.37
C ALA A 66 -16.35 -4.67 5.94
N ASP A 67 -16.00 -5.69 5.16
CA ASP A 67 -15.01 -6.70 5.49
C ASP A 67 -13.59 -6.26 5.14
N ARG A 68 -13.39 -5.00 4.74
CA ARG A 68 -12.06 -4.42 4.56
C ARG A 68 -11.27 -4.46 5.87
N GLY A 69 -10.14 -5.15 5.83
CA GLY A 69 -9.21 -5.28 6.94
C GLY A 69 -8.15 -4.19 6.99
N ASN A 70 -6.94 -4.58 7.37
CA ASN A 70 -5.85 -3.65 7.61
C ASN A 70 -5.22 -3.18 6.31
N PHE A 71 -4.82 -1.92 6.27
CA PHE A 71 -4.00 -1.38 5.19
C PHE A 71 -2.64 -2.07 5.17
N ILE A 72 -2.23 -2.58 4.00
CA ILE A 72 -0.94 -3.28 3.84
C ILE A 72 0.03 -2.55 2.93
N GLY A 73 -0.44 -1.65 2.07
CA GLY A 73 0.44 -0.86 1.21
C GLY A 73 -0.28 -0.31 -0.01
N VAL A 74 0.50 0.19 -0.97
CA VAL A 74 -0.02 0.68 -2.25
C VAL A 74 0.51 -0.12 -3.43
N VAL A 75 -0.27 -0.23 -4.48
CA VAL A 75 0.16 -0.79 -5.77
C VAL A 75 0.06 0.28 -6.84
N SER A 76 0.94 0.25 -7.84
CA SER A 76 0.97 1.25 -8.90
C SER A 76 1.46 0.69 -10.23
N ASN A 77 0.94 1.21 -11.34
CA ASN A 77 1.48 1.01 -12.70
C ASN A 77 2.27 2.23 -13.22
N GLY A 78 2.51 3.23 -12.37
CA GLY A 78 3.14 4.50 -12.75
C GLY A 78 2.14 5.63 -13.07
N ASP A 79 0.94 5.29 -13.55
CA ASP A 79 -0.10 6.27 -13.87
C ASP A 79 -1.12 6.42 -12.74
N ILE A 80 -1.51 5.30 -12.12
CA ILE A 80 -2.45 5.28 -11.00
C ILE A 80 -1.83 4.59 -9.78
N THR A 81 -2.42 4.84 -8.62
CA THR A 81 -2.07 4.20 -7.36
C THR A 81 -3.33 3.73 -6.64
N MET A 82 -3.33 2.50 -6.17
CA MET A 82 -4.41 1.93 -5.38
C MET A 82 -3.93 1.55 -3.98
N ARG A 83 -4.76 1.79 -2.97
CA ARG A 83 -4.50 1.36 -1.59
C ARG A 83 -4.98 -0.07 -1.43
N VAL A 84 -4.13 -0.95 -0.93
CA VAL A 84 -4.44 -2.36 -0.73
C VAL A 84 -4.63 -2.66 0.74
N TYR A 85 -5.65 -3.47 1.03
CA TYR A 85 -6.04 -3.89 2.36
C TYR A 85 -6.20 -5.41 2.39
N THR A 86 -5.97 -6.01 3.56
CA THR A 86 -6.40 -7.40 3.83
C THR A 86 -7.93 -7.48 3.84
N VAL A 87 -8.48 -8.69 3.80
CA VAL A 87 -9.92 -8.95 3.98
C VAL A 87 -10.15 -9.65 5.31
N ASN A 88 -11.07 -9.14 6.12
CA ASN A 88 -11.45 -9.75 7.39
C ASN A 88 -12.23 -11.03 7.10
N GLY A 89 -11.89 -12.12 7.79
CA GLY A 89 -12.49 -13.43 7.57
C GLY A 89 -11.73 -14.30 6.56
N ASP A 90 -10.84 -13.71 5.76
CA ASP A 90 -9.88 -14.44 4.94
C ASP A 90 -8.60 -14.72 5.74
N SER A 91 -8.53 -15.89 6.36
CA SER A 91 -7.34 -16.33 7.10
C SER A 91 -6.20 -16.79 6.20
N ASN A 92 -6.47 -17.08 4.92
CA ASN A 92 -5.51 -17.69 4.01
C ASN A 92 -4.77 -16.65 3.16
N GLY A 93 -5.28 -15.42 3.08
CA GLY A 93 -4.73 -14.37 2.22
C GLY A 93 -5.05 -14.61 0.74
N ASP A 94 -6.15 -15.30 0.49
CA ASP A 94 -6.68 -15.59 -0.85
C ASP A 94 -7.33 -14.35 -1.48
N PHE A 95 -7.67 -13.35 -0.68
CA PHE A 95 -8.34 -12.13 -1.12
C PHE A 95 -7.62 -10.86 -0.65
N ILE A 96 -7.63 -9.86 -1.53
CA ILE A 96 -7.25 -8.50 -1.21
C ILE A 96 -8.36 -7.53 -1.62
N TYR A 97 -8.45 -6.41 -0.93
CA TYR A 97 -9.31 -5.30 -1.31
C TYR A 97 -8.44 -4.13 -1.80
N ALA A 98 -8.62 -3.71 -3.04
CA ALA A 98 -7.91 -2.55 -3.59
C ALA A 98 -8.88 -1.38 -3.77
N LEU A 99 -8.46 -0.20 -3.31
CA LEU A 99 -9.24 1.03 -3.35
C LEU A 99 -8.51 2.09 -4.19
N TRP A 100 -9.12 2.44 -5.32
CA TRP A 100 -8.73 3.54 -6.18
C TRP A 100 -9.66 4.73 -5.95
N ASP A 101 -9.14 5.82 -5.40
CA ASP A 101 -9.94 6.98 -4.98
C ASP A 101 -11.13 6.59 -4.06
N TRP A 102 -12.32 6.45 -4.63
CA TRP A 102 -13.56 6.00 -3.96
C TRP A 102 -14.08 4.65 -4.46
N GLU A 103 -13.54 4.12 -5.55
CA GLU A 103 -13.94 2.85 -6.15
C GLU A 103 -13.06 1.72 -5.64
N GLY A 104 -13.66 0.67 -5.11
CA GLY A 104 -12.90 -0.42 -4.52
C GLY A 104 -13.45 -1.77 -4.89
N ASN A 105 -12.53 -2.65 -5.27
CA ASN A 105 -12.80 -3.97 -5.83
C ASN A 105 -12.06 -5.04 -5.02
N PHE A 106 -12.66 -6.22 -4.98
CA PHE A 106 -12.01 -7.42 -4.46
C PHE A 106 -11.20 -8.09 -5.57
N TYR A 107 -10.02 -8.57 -5.20
CA TYR A 107 -9.19 -9.39 -6.07
C TYR A 107 -8.93 -10.71 -5.38
N VAL A 108 -9.05 -11.79 -6.15
CA VAL A 108 -8.79 -13.15 -5.72
C VAL A 108 -7.43 -13.61 -6.21
N ARG A 109 -6.70 -14.29 -5.34
CA ARG A 109 -5.43 -14.90 -5.66
C ARG A 109 -5.62 -15.94 -6.76
N LYS A 110 -4.76 -15.87 -7.77
CA LYS A 110 -4.65 -16.87 -8.83
C LYS A 110 -3.25 -17.44 -8.81
N ASP A 111 -3.17 -18.74 -8.53
CA ASP A 111 -1.94 -19.52 -8.65
C ASP A 111 -1.52 -19.71 -10.12
#